data_AF-A0A1C6B8J4-F1
#
_entry.id   AF-A0A1C6B8J4-F1
#
_cell.length_a   1.000
_cell.length_b   1.000
_cell.length_c   1.000
_cell.angle_alpha   90.00
_cell.angle_beta   90.00
_cell.angle_gamma   90.00
#
_symmetry.space_group_name_H-M   'P 1'
#
loop_
_entity.id
_entity.type
_entity.pdbx_description
1 polymer ?
#
loop_
_entity_poly.entity_id
_entity_poly.type
_entity_poly.pdbx_seq_one_letter_code
_entity_poly.pdbx_strand_id
1 'polypeptide(L)'
;MKKVVVLLVSFVMMIGLCACGSKNNVKFEPKLNKAFTVSAQIKYDDQEYQASIKRLGKANWDVEFSSPNTLAGVLLSYRDDNVEASYKGLSFSVPKSALPLKAIISSLIDVVDTTAELPEISGEEKDGEILVEGELEQGKYTLKMDKTGVLIGFSMSNLNLEIIFTDFQENGSGMTETTETTENVPTETVVSESEEQNEMQSETSALEEMEETQAE
;
A
#
# COMPACT_ATOMS: atom_id res chain seq x y z
N MET A 1 33.86 -34.39 -15.47
CA MET A 1 32.74 -34.27 -14.52
C MET A 1 33.28 -34.06 -13.13
N LYS A 2 32.95 -32.91 -12.51
CA LYS A 2 32.71 -32.65 -11.07
C LYS A 2 32.87 -31.15 -10.84
N LYS A 3 31.73 -30.50 -10.58
CA LYS A 3 31.54 -29.06 -10.46
C LYS A 3 32.15 -28.58 -9.14
N VAL A 4 32.95 -27.51 -9.18
CA VAL A 4 33.29 -26.73 -7.98
C VAL A 4 32.51 -25.42 -8.09
N VAL A 5 31.35 -25.41 -7.42
CA VAL A 5 30.60 -24.20 -7.12
C VAL A 5 30.81 -23.98 -5.63
N VAL A 6 31.62 -22.99 -5.28
CA VAL A 6 31.68 -22.47 -3.91
C VAL A 6 31.01 -21.11 -3.95
N LEU A 7 29.82 -21.08 -3.37
CA LEU A 7 28.93 -19.95 -3.16
C LEU A 7 29.65 -18.82 -2.43
N LEU A 8 29.61 -17.64 -3.03
CA LEU A 8 30.05 -16.37 -2.46
C LEU A 8 28.90 -15.84 -1.59
N VAL A 9 28.84 -16.27 -0.33
CA VAL A 9 27.91 -15.71 0.67
C VAL A 9 28.60 -14.50 1.30
N SER A 10 28.43 -13.35 0.67
CA SER A 10 28.68 -12.05 1.29
C SER A 10 27.38 -11.61 1.98
N PHE A 11 27.22 -11.99 3.24
CA PHE A 11 26.28 -11.32 4.15
C PHE A 11 27.11 -10.68 5.26
N VAL A 12 27.78 -9.58 4.90
CA VAL A 12 28.39 -8.68 5.88
C VAL A 12 27.26 -7.85 6.45
N MET A 13 26.64 -8.37 7.52
CA MET A 13 25.79 -7.59 8.41
C MET A 13 26.71 -6.63 9.16
N MET A 14 26.90 -5.44 8.61
CA MET A 14 27.70 -4.37 9.18
C MET A 14 26.94 -3.79 10.38
N ILE A 15 27.16 -4.37 11.57
CA ILE A 15 26.71 -3.79 12.83
C ILE A 15 27.53 -2.51 13.02
N GLY A 16 26.94 -1.38 12.67
CA GLY A 16 27.51 -0.05 12.88
C GLY A 16 27.78 0.17 14.37
N LEU A 17 29.04 0.48 14.68
CA LEU A 17 29.48 0.95 15.99
C LEU A 17 28.84 2.32 16.26
N CYS A 18 27.69 2.35 16.95
CA CYS A 18 27.10 3.57 17.46
C CYS A 18 27.75 3.97 18.79
N ALA A 19 28.16 5.25 18.85
CA ALA A 19 28.74 5.90 20.01
C ALA A 19 27.85 5.75 21.26
N CYS A 20 28.44 5.26 22.35
CA CYS A 20 27.81 5.12 23.67
C CYS A 20 27.44 6.49 24.27
N GLY A 21 26.21 6.94 24.02
CA GLY A 21 25.39 7.55 25.07
C GLY A 21 24.45 6.47 25.60
N SER A 22 24.14 6.48 26.91
CA SER A 22 23.21 5.52 27.50
C SER A 22 21.79 5.75 26.95
N LYS A 23 21.49 5.15 25.79
CA LYS A 23 20.17 5.13 25.19
C LYS A 23 19.28 4.22 26.03
N ASN A 24 18.22 4.78 26.62
CA ASN A 24 17.20 4.01 27.33
C ASN A 24 16.40 3.20 26.31
N ASN A 25 16.91 2.02 25.97
CA ASN A 25 16.22 1.11 25.06
C ASN A 25 15.12 0.36 25.79
N VAL A 26 13.93 0.34 25.19
CA VAL A 26 12.76 -0.39 25.65
C VAL A 26 12.33 -1.41 24.61
N LYS A 27 11.78 -2.52 25.10
CA LYS A 27 11.15 -3.56 24.28
C LYS A 27 9.64 -3.42 24.36
N PHE A 28 8.96 -3.57 23.23
CA PHE A 28 7.51 -3.44 23.16
C PHE A 28 6.93 -4.15 21.93
N GLU A 29 5.63 -4.41 21.97
CA GLU A 29 4.88 -4.97 20.85
C GLU A 29 4.29 -3.83 20.00
N PRO A 30 4.59 -3.77 18.68
CA PRO A 30 4.02 -2.76 17.80
C PRO A 30 2.55 -3.09 17.47
N LYS A 31 1.65 -2.11 17.59
CA LYS A 31 0.22 -2.28 17.27
C LYS A 31 -0.09 -1.94 15.80
N LEU A 32 0.76 -2.44 14.91
CA LEU A 32 0.72 -2.14 13.48
C LEU A 32 0.20 -3.31 12.64
N ASN A 33 0.01 -4.48 13.25
CA ASN A 33 -0.41 -5.72 12.56
C ASN A 33 -1.90 -5.76 12.18
N LYS A 34 -2.71 -4.83 12.68
CA LYS A 34 -4.14 -4.73 12.33
C LYS A 34 -4.38 -3.69 11.24
N ALA A 35 -5.61 -3.68 10.72
CA ALA A 35 -6.07 -2.59 9.86
C ALA A 35 -6.28 -1.32 10.70
N PHE A 36 -5.90 -0.17 10.15
CA PHE A 36 -6.04 1.11 10.83
C PHE A 36 -6.12 2.27 9.84
N THR A 37 -6.55 3.43 10.32
CA THR A 37 -6.52 4.70 9.61
C THR A 37 -5.84 5.76 10.46
N VAL A 38 -5.04 6.61 9.83
CA VAL A 38 -4.41 7.80 10.44
C VAL A 38 -4.55 9.00 9.52
N SER A 39 -4.62 10.18 10.10
CA SER A 39 -4.34 11.44 9.40
C SER A 39 -2.83 11.64 9.35
N ALA A 40 -2.32 12.19 8.25
CA ALA A 40 -0.89 12.44 8.05
C ALA A 40 -0.65 13.89 7.61
N GLN A 41 0.28 14.55 8.31
CA GLN A 41 0.91 15.79 7.85
C GLN A 41 2.31 15.43 7.34
N ILE A 42 2.54 15.64 6.05
CA ILE A 42 3.78 15.24 5.38
C ILE A 42 4.52 16.50 4.97
N LYS A 43 5.71 16.70 5.52
CA LYS A 43 6.67 17.69 5.06
C LYS A 43 7.77 16.98 4.29
N TYR A 44 7.94 17.38 3.04
CA TYR A 44 8.99 16.85 2.17
C TYR A 44 9.67 18.01 1.46
N ASP A 45 10.94 18.23 1.80
CA ASP A 45 11.70 19.41 1.37
C ASP A 45 10.96 20.70 1.77
N ASP A 46 10.70 21.61 0.83
CA ASP A 46 9.95 22.85 1.05
C ASP A 46 8.43 22.69 0.83
N GLN A 47 7.93 21.46 0.70
CA GLN A 47 6.53 21.18 0.40
C GLN A 47 5.81 20.53 1.58
N GLU A 48 4.53 20.87 1.72
CA GLU A 48 3.64 20.31 2.74
C GLU A 48 2.42 19.68 2.09
N TYR A 49 2.02 18.53 2.62
CA TYR A 49 0.89 17.73 2.18
C TYR A 49 0.07 17.26 3.37
N GLN A 50 -1.21 17.05 3.14
CA GLN A 50 -2.10 16.39 4.10
C GLN A 50 -2.76 15.20 3.43
N ALA A 51 -2.86 14.08 4.15
CA ALA A 51 -3.47 12.86 3.64
C ALA A 51 -4.17 12.06 4.74
N SER A 52 -5.12 11.21 4.34
CA SER A 52 -5.59 10.07 5.14
C SER A 52 -4.88 8.82 4.63
N ILE A 53 -4.27 8.06 5.54
CA ILE A 53 -3.58 6.80 5.22
C ILE A 53 -4.31 5.68 5.93
N LYS A 54 -4.76 4.70 5.14
CA LYS A 54 -5.50 3.53 5.61
C LYS A 54 -4.73 2.27 5.27
N ARG A 55 -4.33 1.54 6.31
CA ARG A 55 -3.83 0.18 6.20
C ARG A 55 -5.01 -0.79 6.20
N LEU A 56 -5.13 -1.60 5.16
CA LEU A 56 -6.11 -2.68 5.04
C LEU A 56 -5.52 -4.03 5.48
N GLY A 57 -4.21 -4.17 5.27
CA GLY A 57 -3.42 -5.35 5.62
C GLY A 57 -2.00 -5.19 5.08
N LYS A 58 -1.18 -6.25 5.18
CA LYS A 58 0.16 -6.25 4.59
C LYS A 58 0.08 -5.95 3.09
N ALA A 59 0.91 -5.03 2.61
CA ALA A 59 0.98 -4.56 1.22
C ALA A 59 -0.33 -4.02 0.64
N ASN A 60 -1.35 -3.77 1.47
CA ASN A 60 -2.67 -3.30 1.05
C ASN A 60 -3.01 -2.00 1.78
N TRP A 61 -2.86 -0.89 1.06
CA TRP A 61 -2.97 0.46 1.62
C TRP A 61 -3.73 1.39 0.69
N ASP A 62 -4.43 2.36 1.28
CA ASP A 62 -5.05 3.47 0.57
C ASP A 62 -4.53 4.79 1.16
N VAL A 63 -4.12 5.71 0.29
CA VAL A 63 -3.62 7.04 0.66
C VAL A 63 -4.37 8.10 -0.11
N GLU A 64 -5.23 8.85 0.57
CA GLU A 64 -6.03 9.91 -0.03
C GLU A 64 -5.50 11.28 0.40
N PHE A 65 -5.08 12.09 -0.57
CA PHE A 65 -4.57 13.44 -0.30
C PHE A 65 -5.71 14.44 -0.13
N SER A 66 -5.59 15.32 0.86
CA SER A 66 -6.52 16.44 1.10
C SER A 66 -5.86 17.80 0.84
N SER A 67 -4.53 17.87 0.79
CA SER A 67 -3.75 19.08 0.50
C SER A 67 -2.40 18.72 -0.14
N PRO A 68 -1.85 19.56 -1.05
CA PRO A 68 -2.40 20.82 -1.58
C PRO A 68 -3.51 20.61 -2.61
N ASN A 69 -4.18 21.68 -3.04
CA ASN A 69 -5.28 21.63 -4.01
C ASN A 69 -4.94 20.92 -5.33
N THR A 70 -3.65 20.89 -5.71
CA THR A 70 -3.18 20.19 -6.92
C THR A 70 -3.19 18.66 -6.79
N LEU A 71 -3.30 18.15 -5.55
CA LEU A 71 -3.31 16.72 -5.23
C LEU A 71 -4.56 16.31 -4.44
N ALA A 72 -5.31 17.27 -3.87
CA ALA A 72 -6.51 17.02 -3.10
C ALA A 72 -7.53 16.16 -3.89
N GLY A 73 -7.99 15.07 -3.28
CA GLY A 73 -8.90 14.08 -3.86
C GLY A 73 -8.21 12.98 -4.70
N VAL A 74 -6.88 13.01 -4.82
CA VAL A 74 -6.13 11.88 -5.39
C VAL A 74 -6.02 10.78 -4.35
N LEU A 75 -6.45 9.58 -4.73
CA LEU A 75 -6.30 8.35 -3.97
C LEU A 75 -5.24 7.47 -4.64
N LEU A 76 -4.21 7.10 -3.89
CA LEU A 76 -3.27 6.04 -4.25
C LEU A 76 -3.67 4.74 -3.55
N SER A 77 -3.96 3.71 -4.34
CA SER A 77 -4.28 2.38 -3.83
C SER A 77 -3.13 1.44 -4.13
N TYR A 78 -2.49 0.95 -3.06
CA TYR A 78 -1.44 -0.04 -3.08
C TYR A 78 -2.08 -1.42 -2.88
N ARG A 79 -1.83 -2.33 -3.83
CA ARG A 79 -2.28 -3.71 -3.80
C ARG A 79 -1.10 -4.58 -4.22
N ASP A 80 -0.41 -5.13 -3.23
CA ASP A 80 0.86 -5.84 -3.42
C ASP A 80 1.88 -4.95 -4.17
N ASP A 81 2.34 -5.38 -5.34
CA ASP A 81 3.32 -4.64 -6.15
C ASP A 81 2.68 -3.55 -7.05
N ASN A 82 1.35 -3.48 -7.09
CA ASN A 82 0.63 -2.56 -7.95
C ASN A 82 0.20 -1.30 -7.19
N VAL A 83 0.34 -0.15 -7.86
CA VAL A 83 -0.13 1.14 -7.34
C VAL A 83 -1.00 1.80 -8.39
N GLU A 84 -2.27 1.97 -8.05
CA GLU A 84 -3.25 2.67 -8.87
C GLU A 84 -3.49 4.07 -8.32
N ALA A 85 -3.69 5.04 -9.22
CA ALA A 85 -4.16 6.38 -8.84
C ALA A 85 -5.59 6.57 -9.34
N SER A 86 -6.44 7.12 -8.49
CA SER A 86 -7.80 7.52 -8.85
C SER A 86 -8.13 8.92 -8.34
N TYR A 87 -8.96 9.63 -9.08
CA TYR A 87 -9.47 10.95 -8.72
C TYR A 87 -10.95 10.98 -8.99
N LYS A 88 -11.77 11.20 -7.95
CA LYS A 88 -13.24 11.19 -8.06
C LYS A 88 -13.79 9.92 -8.76
N GLY A 89 -13.18 8.76 -8.48
CA GLY A 89 -13.57 7.47 -9.05
C GLY A 89 -13.09 7.21 -10.48
N LEU A 90 -12.32 8.13 -11.08
CA LEU A 90 -11.70 7.92 -12.38
C LEU A 90 -10.24 7.49 -12.19
N SER A 91 -9.89 6.30 -12.68
CA SER A 91 -8.52 5.80 -12.66
C SER A 91 -7.65 6.51 -13.70
N PHE A 92 -6.42 6.82 -13.34
CA PHE A 92 -5.45 7.46 -14.22
C PHE A 92 -4.02 7.03 -13.87
N SER A 93 -3.07 7.30 -14.77
CA SER A 93 -1.66 7.06 -14.44
C SER A 93 -1.20 8.01 -13.35
N VAL A 94 -0.39 7.51 -12.40
CA VAL A 94 0.20 8.34 -11.33
C VAL A 94 0.87 9.57 -11.93
N PRO A 95 0.48 10.80 -11.54
CA PRO A 95 1.01 12.00 -12.15
C PRO A 95 2.48 12.16 -11.77
N LYS A 96 3.31 12.70 -12.68
CA LYS A 96 4.76 12.85 -12.44
C LYS A 96 5.08 13.62 -11.17
N SER A 97 4.27 14.62 -10.83
CA SER A 97 4.37 15.41 -9.60
C SER A 97 4.16 14.58 -8.32
N ALA A 98 3.44 13.46 -8.40
CA ALA A 98 3.20 12.56 -7.26
C ALA A 98 4.20 11.40 -7.20
N LEU A 99 5.12 11.25 -8.16
CA LEU A 99 6.12 10.17 -8.13
C LEU A 99 7.05 10.24 -6.91
N PRO A 100 7.53 11.42 -6.46
CA PRO A 100 8.32 11.50 -5.23
C PRO A 100 7.53 11.03 -4.02
N LEU A 101 6.26 11.44 -3.91
CA LEU A 101 5.38 11.00 -2.82
C LEU A 101 5.07 9.51 -2.90
N LYS A 102 4.86 8.95 -4.10
CA LYS A 102 4.70 7.50 -4.26
C LYS A 102 5.90 6.75 -3.66
N ALA A 103 7.13 7.19 -3.94
CA ALA A 103 8.33 6.57 -3.38
C ALA A 103 8.39 6.71 -1.84
N ILE A 104 8.12 7.90 -1.31
CA ILE A 104 8.08 8.16 0.14
C ILE A 104 7.05 7.28 0.85
N ILE A 105 5.84 7.19 0.29
CA ILE A 105 4.76 6.36 0.85
C ILE A 105 5.11 4.87 0.74
N SER A 106 5.78 4.44 -0.34
CA SER A 106 6.26 3.06 -0.45
C SER A 106 7.27 2.72 0.65
N SER A 107 8.25 3.61 0.89
CA SER A 107 9.20 3.45 2.00
C SER A 107 8.52 3.38 3.37
N LEU A 108 7.48 4.20 3.60
CA LEU A 108 6.68 4.14 4.82
C LEU A 108 5.96 2.78 4.94
N ILE A 109 5.31 2.32 3.87
CA ILE A 109 4.58 1.03 3.83
C ILE A 109 5.54 -0.11 4.17
N ASP A 110 6.70 -0.17 3.52
CA ASP A 110 7.69 -1.23 3.74
C ASP A 110 8.14 -1.28 5.20
N VAL A 111 8.44 -0.13 5.79
CA VAL A 111 8.88 -0.02 7.19
C VAL A 111 7.77 -0.43 8.15
N VAL A 112 6.54 0.05 7.93
CA VAL A 112 5.41 -0.26 8.81
C VAL A 112 5.04 -1.73 8.71
N ASP A 113 4.95 -2.29 7.51
CA ASP A 113 4.59 -3.70 7.33
C ASP A 113 5.67 -4.63 7.86
N THR A 114 6.96 -4.33 7.65
CA THR A 114 8.06 -5.11 8.24
C THR A 114 8.02 -5.05 9.77
N THR A 115 7.76 -3.87 10.33
CA THR A 115 7.65 -3.69 11.79
C THR A 115 6.44 -4.44 12.35
N ALA A 116 5.32 -4.45 11.64
CA ALA A 116 4.08 -5.12 12.03
C ALA A 116 4.20 -6.65 12.10
N GLU A 117 5.17 -7.25 11.42
CA GLU A 117 5.43 -8.70 11.47
C GLU A 117 6.22 -9.15 12.69
N LEU A 118 6.86 -8.21 13.39
CA LEU A 118 7.70 -8.50 14.54
C LEU A 118 6.85 -8.56 15.82
N PRO A 119 6.90 -9.67 16.58
CA PRO A 119 6.15 -9.79 17.83
C PRO A 119 6.68 -8.86 18.93
N GLU A 120 7.94 -8.44 18.82
CA GLU A 120 8.59 -7.51 19.74
C GLU A 120 9.66 -6.74 18.96
N ILE A 121 9.76 -5.44 19.24
CA ILE A 121 10.81 -4.56 18.71
C ILE A 121 11.50 -3.81 19.85
N SER A 122 12.71 -3.31 19.56
CA SER A 122 13.48 -2.46 20.48
C SER A 122 13.56 -1.05 19.92
N GLY A 123 13.36 -0.05 20.77
CA GLY A 123 13.51 1.35 20.40
C GLY A 123 14.03 2.20 21.55
N GLU A 124 14.52 3.39 21.24
CA GLU A 124 14.97 4.37 22.22
C GLU A 124 13.76 5.14 22.76
N GLU A 125 13.51 5.07 24.07
CA GLU A 125 12.47 5.89 24.71
C GLU A 125 12.99 7.30 24.94
N LYS A 126 12.30 8.29 24.36
CA LYS A 126 12.62 9.71 24.49
C LYS A 126 11.35 10.54 24.53
N ASP A 127 11.22 11.41 25.53
CA ASP A 127 10.11 12.37 25.66
C ASP A 127 8.70 11.74 25.61
N GLY A 128 8.58 10.46 25.99
CA GLY A 128 7.32 9.71 25.96
C GLY A 128 7.02 8.99 24.64
N GLU A 129 7.92 9.10 23.66
CA GLU A 129 7.89 8.42 22.37
C GLU A 129 8.92 7.29 22.34
N ILE A 130 8.69 6.31 21.47
CA ILE A 130 9.64 5.25 21.17
C ILE A 130 10.16 5.46 19.75
N LEU A 131 11.47 5.64 19.63
CA LEU A 131 12.16 5.86 18.37
C LEU A 131 12.81 4.56 17.88
N VAL A 132 12.42 4.13 16.69
CA VAL A 132 12.98 2.94 16.03
C VAL A 132 13.76 3.41 14.81
N GLU A 133 15.08 3.28 14.88
CA GLU A 133 15.99 3.64 13.80
C GLU A 133 16.23 2.43 12.88
N GLY A 134 16.33 2.69 11.57
CA GLY A 134 16.69 1.67 10.59
C GLY A 134 17.24 2.29 9.32
N GLU A 135 17.42 1.47 8.29
CA GLU A 135 17.99 1.88 7.01
C GLU A 135 17.23 1.21 5.86
N LEU A 136 16.87 2.02 4.86
CA LEU A 136 16.35 1.61 3.56
C LEU A 136 17.38 1.94 2.48
N GLU A 137 17.16 1.48 1.25
CA GLU A 137 18.00 1.86 0.10
C GLU A 137 18.09 3.39 -0.08
N GLN A 138 17.02 4.10 0.25
CA GLN A 138 16.93 5.55 0.14
C GLN A 138 17.61 6.28 1.30
N GLY A 139 18.03 5.60 2.38
CA GLY A 139 18.72 6.19 3.52
C GLY A 139 18.20 5.74 4.88
N LYS A 140 18.75 6.35 5.94
CA LYS A 140 18.34 6.08 7.33
C LYS A 140 16.96 6.65 7.61
N TYR A 141 16.15 5.91 8.35
CA TYR A 141 14.84 6.35 8.79
C TYR A 141 14.71 6.28 10.32
N THR A 142 13.72 7.00 10.83
CA THR A 142 13.23 6.87 12.20
C THR A 142 11.72 6.69 12.14
N LEU A 143 11.22 5.57 12.65
CA LEU A 143 9.80 5.33 12.90
C LEU A 143 9.52 5.69 14.36
N LYS A 144 8.49 6.51 14.59
CA LYS A 144 8.09 6.97 15.92
C LYS A 144 6.77 6.33 16.30
N MET A 145 6.72 5.77 17.51
CA MET A 145 5.51 5.22 18.12
C MET A 145 5.29 5.84 19.49
N ASP A 146 4.04 5.84 19.95
CA ASP A 146 3.76 6.14 21.36
C ASP A 146 4.03 4.91 22.26
N LYS A 147 3.88 5.07 23.58
CA LYS A 147 4.09 3.98 24.54
C LYS A 147 3.10 2.82 24.39
N THR A 148 2.01 3.02 23.66
CA THR A 148 1.01 1.99 23.40
C THR A 148 1.33 1.17 22.15
N GLY A 149 2.35 1.57 21.38
CA GLY A 149 2.81 0.93 20.16
C GLY A 149 2.08 1.40 18.90
N VAL A 150 1.32 2.51 18.95
CA VAL A 150 0.67 3.07 17.75
C VAL A 150 1.58 4.06 17.04
N LEU A 151 1.41 4.17 15.73
CA LEU A 151 2.22 5.01 14.84
C LEU A 151 1.94 6.50 15.08
N ILE A 152 3.00 7.30 15.32
CA ILE A 152 2.90 8.76 15.52
C ILE A 152 3.83 9.57 14.61
N GLY A 153 4.89 8.97 14.04
CA GLY A 153 5.68 9.65 13.03
C GLY A 153 6.62 8.78 12.22
N PHE A 154 7.13 9.34 11.13
CA PHE A 154 8.16 8.75 10.27
C PHE A 154 9.05 9.86 9.71
N SER A 155 10.36 9.67 9.69
CA SER A 155 11.28 10.68 9.15
C SER A 155 12.49 10.06 8.45
N MET A 156 12.97 10.75 7.40
CA MET A 156 14.23 10.44 6.71
C MET A 156 14.99 11.74 6.47
N SER A 157 15.99 12.02 7.31
CA SER A 157 16.68 13.31 7.32
C SER A 157 17.42 13.61 6.02
N ASN A 158 17.92 12.59 5.31
CA ASN A 158 18.60 12.77 4.04
C ASN A 158 17.65 13.20 2.90
N LEU A 159 16.33 13.06 3.10
CA LEU A 159 15.28 13.47 2.17
C LEU A 159 14.56 14.74 2.63
N ASN A 160 14.99 15.39 3.73
CA ASN A 160 14.22 16.45 4.38
C ASN A 160 12.75 16.05 4.63
N LEU A 161 12.52 14.77 4.97
CA LEU A 161 11.20 14.17 5.13
C LEU A 161 10.83 14.06 6.61
N GLU A 162 9.65 14.57 6.96
CA GLU A 162 8.97 14.35 8.23
C GLU A 162 7.48 14.11 8.00
N ILE A 163 6.96 13.03 8.58
CA ILE A 163 5.54 12.70 8.60
C ILE A 163 5.08 12.62 10.04
N ILE A 164 4.02 13.35 10.37
CA ILE A 164 3.36 13.32 11.67
C ILE A 164 2.00 12.67 11.50
N PHE A 165 1.72 11.64 12.29
CA PHE A 165 0.44 10.94 12.26
C PHE A 165 -0.44 11.37 13.44
N THR A 166 -1.72 11.60 13.16
CA THR A 166 -2.75 11.89 14.16
C THR A 166 -3.98 11.03 13.93
N ASP A 167 -4.92 11.07 14.88
CA ASP A 167 -6.24 10.44 14.74
C ASP A 167 -6.18 8.95 14.42
N PHE A 168 -5.28 8.21 15.07
CA PHE A 168 -5.18 6.77 14.90
C PHE A 168 -6.50 6.07 15.26
N GLN A 169 -7.05 5.33 14.31
CA GLN A 169 -8.25 4.51 14.48
C GLN A 169 -7.95 3.07 14.04
N GLU A 170 -8.08 2.11 14.95
CA GLU A 170 -8.07 0.69 14.59
C GLU A 170 -9.37 0.39 13.82
N ASN A 171 -9.23 -0.07 12.57
CA ASN A 171 -10.37 -0.51 11.77
C ASN A 171 -10.62 -1.98 12.12
N GLY A 172 -11.74 -2.27 12.78
CA GLY A 172 -12.09 -3.65 13.16
C GLY A 172 -11.97 -4.62 11.98
N SER A 173 -11.48 -5.83 12.24
CA SER A 173 -11.28 -6.87 11.21
C SER A 173 -12.59 -7.18 10.48
N GLY A 174 -12.69 -6.70 9.25
CA GLY A 174 -13.83 -6.89 8.37
C GLY A 174 -13.35 -7.31 6.98
N MET A 175 -12.65 -8.44 6.91
CA MET A 175 -12.40 -9.18 5.68
C MET A 175 -13.06 -10.55 5.87
N THR A 176 -14.34 -10.67 5.48
CA THR A 176 -14.94 -11.98 5.22
C THR A 176 -14.22 -12.56 4.00
N GLU A 177 -13.55 -13.70 4.17
CA GLU A 177 -13.12 -14.55 3.08
C GLU A 177 -14.30 -14.81 2.13
N THR A 178 -14.22 -14.32 0.90
CA THR A 178 -14.98 -14.91 -0.20
C THR A 178 -14.38 -16.28 -0.45
N THR A 179 -14.98 -17.31 0.14
CA THR A 179 -14.69 -18.69 -0.21
C THR A 179 -15.23 -18.92 -1.62
N GLU A 180 -14.37 -18.82 -2.62
CA GLU A 180 -14.58 -19.52 -3.88
C GLU A 180 -14.67 -21.01 -3.55
N THR A 181 -15.88 -21.58 -3.61
CA THR A 181 -16.06 -23.03 -3.63
C THR A 181 -16.60 -23.42 -4.99
N THR A 182 -15.66 -23.91 -5.78
CA THR A 182 -15.75 -24.82 -6.91
C THR A 182 -16.98 -25.72 -6.87
N GLU A 183 -17.76 -25.63 -7.95
CA GLU A 183 -18.35 -26.73 -8.71
C GLU A 183 -18.37 -28.10 -8.02
N ASN A 184 -19.57 -28.57 -7.65
CA ASN A 184 -19.85 -30.00 -7.56
C ASN A 184 -21.29 -30.25 -8.00
N VAL A 185 -21.42 -30.80 -9.21
CA VAL A 185 -22.64 -31.37 -9.77
C VAL A 185 -22.91 -32.72 -9.11
N PRO A 186 -24.09 -32.96 -8.53
CA PRO A 186 -24.63 -34.31 -8.44
C PRO A 186 -25.68 -34.49 -9.55
N THR A 187 -25.41 -35.46 -10.40
CA THR A 187 -26.33 -36.13 -11.31
C THR A 187 -27.57 -36.61 -10.57
N GLU A 188 -28.74 -36.07 -10.89
CA GLU A 188 -30.00 -36.81 -10.73
C GLU A 188 -30.88 -36.66 -11.99
N THR A 189 -31.10 -37.82 -12.60
CA THR A 189 -32.00 -38.10 -13.70
C THR A 189 -33.45 -38.01 -13.23
N VAL A 190 -34.26 -37.12 -13.78
CA VAL A 190 -35.71 -37.31 -13.88
C VAL A 190 -36.19 -36.87 -15.26
N VAL A 191 -36.76 -37.84 -15.98
CA VAL A 191 -37.40 -37.73 -17.28
C VAL A 191 -38.87 -37.31 -17.09
N SER A 192 -39.35 -36.37 -17.91
CA SER A 192 -40.68 -36.31 -18.57
C SER A 192 -40.71 -35.03 -19.43
N GLU A 193 -40.76 -35.13 -20.77
CA GLU A 193 -41.96 -34.92 -21.62
C GLU A 193 -42.65 -33.56 -21.36
N SER A 194 -42.89 -32.64 -22.30
CA SER A 194 -43.16 -32.75 -23.75
C SER A 194 -43.13 -31.36 -24.41
N GLU A 195 -42.70 -31.31 -25.68
CA GLU A 195 -43.19 -30.52 -26.83
C GLU A 195 -43.64 -29.06 -26.67
N GLU A 196 -42.97 -28.11 -27.36
CA GLU A 196 -43.55 -27.43 -28.53
C GLU A 196 -42.50 -26.64 -29.32
N GLN A 197 -42.53 -26.81 -30.64
CA GLN A 197 -41.73 -26.08 -31.64
C GLN A 197 -42.21 -24.64 -31.78
N ASN A 198 -41.31 -23.71 -32.09
CA ASN A 198 -41.54 -22.84 -33.25
C ASN A 198 -40.22 -22.38 -33.89
N GLU A 199 -40.15 -22.54 -35.20
CA GLU A 199 -39.04 -22.21 -36.07
C GLU A 199 -39.03 -20.72 -36.47
N MET A 200 -37.87 -20.30 -36.99
CA MET A 200 -37.72 -19.56 -38.26
C MET A 200 -37.40 -18.05 -38.23
N GLN A 201 -36.14 -17.78 -38.62
CA GLN A 201 -35.61 -16.78 -39.60
C GLN A 201 -35.71 -15.26 -39.29
N SER A 202 -34.58 -14.54 -39.39
CA SER A 202 -34.01 -13.85 -40.58
C SER A 202 -34.75 -12.51 -40.80
N GLU A 203 -34.17 -11.33 -41.05
CA GLU A 203 -33.08 -10.87 -41.93
C GLU A 203 -32.59 -9.50 -41.40
N THR A 204 -31.28 -9.20 -41.39
CA THR A 204 -30.50 -8.34 -42.33
C THR A 204 -31.04 -6.95 -42.67
N SER A 205 -30.18 -5.93 -42.55
CA SER A 205 -29.81 -4.86 -43.52
C SER A 205 -29.14 -3.72 -42.72
N ALA A 206 -27.84 -3.40 -42.87
CA ALA A 206 -27.22 -2.65 -43.97
C ALA A 206 -27.92 -1.28 -44.17
N LEU A 207 -27.31 -0.12 -44.39
CA LEU A 207 -25.96 0.41 -44.54
C LEU A 207 -26.27 1.92 -44.74
N GLU A 208 -25.51 2.89 -44.22
CA GLU A 208 -25.52 4.21 -44.87
C GLU A 208 -24.17 4.90 -44.75
N GLU A 209 -23.86 5.53 -45.86
CA GLU A 209 -22.56 5.62 -46.47
C GLU A 209 -21.98 7.02 -46.30
N MET A 210 -20.67 7.02 -46.15
CA MET A 210 -19.76 8.14 -46.16
C MET A 210 -19.53 8.55 -47.63
N GLU A 211 -19.88 9.79 -48.00
CA GLU A 211 -19.40 10.35 -49.26
C GLU A 211 -18.67 11.67 -49.03
N GLU A 212 -17.42 11.63 -49.46
CA GLU A 212 -16.37 12.62 -49.32
C GLU A 212 -16.38 13.56 -50.53
N THR A 213 -16.01 14.79 -50.23
CA THR A 213 -15.86 15.97 -51.09
C THR A 213 -14.95 15.77 -52.31
N GLN A 214 -15.27 16.54 -53.36
CA GLN A 214 -14.41 17.09 -54.44
C GLN A 214 -14.55 16.46 -55.83
N ALA A 215 -15.02 17.28 -56.77
CA ALA A 215 -14.39 17.41 -58.08
C ALA A 215 -14.67 18.81 -58.66
N GLU A 216 -13.58 19.42 -59.12
CA GLU A 216 -13.46 20.53 -60.07
C GLU A 216 -13.87 20.08 -61.48
#